data_AF-A0A428YN91-F1
#
_entry.id   AF-A0A428YN91-F1
#
_cell.length_a   1.000
_cell.length_b   1.000
_cell.length_c   1.000
_cell.angle_alpha   90.00
_cell.angle_beta   90.00
_cell.angle_gamma   90.00
#
_symmetry.space_group_name_H-M   'P 1'
#
loop_
_entity.id
_entity.type
_entity.pdbx_description
1 polymer ?
#
loop_
_entity_poly.entity_id
_entity_poly.type
_entity_poly.pdbx_seq_one_letter_code
_entity_poly.pdbx_strand_id
1 'polypeptide(L)'
;MLGRLSCHALAIRSGEPCTGTLLVVQPCLPDRTPSGPAWWIGPLTTQDDIETVRRWLDDPVLSITTLPARLRFHTTGSDDARTN
;
A
#
# COMPACT_ATOMS: atom_id res chain seq x y z
N MET A 1 6.25 -0.16 -14.84
CA MET A 1 7.34 -0.07 -13.87
C MET A 1 6.85 0.64 -12.62
N LEU A 2 7.22 0.15 -11.43
CA LEU A 2 6.80 0.63 -10.10
C LEU A 2 7.37 2.02 -9.72
N GLY A 3 8.02 2.74 -10.64
CA GLY A 3 8.72 3.98 -10.33
C GLY A 3 9.85 3.79 -9.31
N ARG A 4 10.27 4.88 -8.67
CA ARG A 4 11.29 4.85 -7.61
C ARG A 4 10.64 4.40 -6.30
N LEU A 5 11.10 3.28 -5.76
CA LEU A 5 10.73 2.81 -4.43
C LEU A 5 11.66 3.48 -3.40
N SER A 6 11.08 4.17 -2.42
CA SER A 6 11.80 4.68 -1.25
C SER A 6 11.48 3.82 -0.02
N CYS A 7 12.52 3.41 0.70
CA CYS A 7 12.35 2.77 2.00
C CYS A 7 12.05 3.86 3.03
N HIS A 8 10.79 3.94 3.47
CA HIS A 8 10.44 4.71 4.66
C HIS A 8 10.37 3.78 5.85
N ALA A 9 11.08 4.13 6.92
CA ALA A 9 10.81 3.54 8.21
C ALA A 9 9.35 3.88 8.56
N LEU A 10 8.52 2.85 8.71
CA LEU A 10 7.20 3.00 9.29
C LEU A 10 7.39 3.64 10.66
N ALA A 11 6.96 4.90 10.81
CA ALA A 11 7.07 5.61 12.06
C ALA A 11 6.37 4.78 13.14
N ILE A 12 7.17 4.38 14.13
CA ILE A 12 6.73 3.68 15.34
C ILE A 12 5.60 4.52 15.95
N ARG A 13 4.34 4.14 15.74
CA ARG A 13 3.26 4.67 16.56
C ARG A 13 3.37 3.96 17.91
N SER A 14 3.88 4.65 18.92
CA SER A 14 3.79 4.24 20.33
C SER A 14 4.65 3.04 20.74
N GLY A 15 5.95 3.07 20.46
CA GLY A 15 6.93 2.17 21.09
C GLY A 15 6.95 0.72 20.63
N GLU A 16 6.05 0.28 19.75
CA GLU A 16 6.12 -1.05 19.14
C GLU A 16 6.54 -0.97 17.65
N PRO A 17 7.50 -1.80 17.20
CA PRO A 17 7.84 -1.87 15.79
C PRO A 17 6.58 -2.18 15.00
N CYS A 18 6.36 -1.48 13.88
CA CYS A 18 5.27 -1.80 12.97
C CYS A 18 5.52 -3.17 12.33
N THR A 19 5.11 -4.23 13.02
CA THR A 19 5.28 -5.64 12.64
C THR A 19 4.12 -6.03 11.73
N GLY A 20 4.23 -5.70 10.45
CA GLY A 20 3.24 -6.11 9.48
C GLY A 20 3.76 -6.06 8.05
N THR A 21 3.25 -6.96 7.21
CA THR A 21 3.61 -7.00 5.80
C THR A 21 2.95 -5.83 5.08
N LEU A 22 3.72 -5.13 4.23
CA LEU A 22 3.18 -4.19 3.25
C LEU A 22 3.07 -4.88 1.90
N LEU A 23 1.92 -4.75 1.26
CA LEU A 23 1.68 -5.20 -0.10
C LEU A 23 1.69 -3.99 -1.04
N VAL A 24 2.32 -4.14 -2.20
CA VAL A 24 2.28 -3.15 -3.28
C VAL A 24 1.54 -3.75 -4.47
N VAL A 25 0.47 -3.09 -4.89
CA VAL A 25 -0.35 -3.52 -6.04
C VAL A 25 -0.22 -2.48 -7.13
N GLN A 26 0.19 -2.90 -8.32
CA GLN A 26 0.31 -2.05 -9.50
C GLN A 26 -0.90 -2.28 -10.42
N PRO A 27 -1.84 -1.32 -10.53
CA PRO A 27 -2.86 -1.36 -11.56
C PRO A 27 -2.21 -1.41 -12.95
N CYS A 28 -2.67 -2.32 -13.78
CA CYS A 28 -2.16 -2.50 -15.13
C CYS A 28 -3.28 -2.85 -16.12
N LEU A 29 -3.01 -2.55 -17.39
CA LEU A 29 -3.77 -3.04 -18.52
C LEU A 29 -3.46 -4.54 -18.76
N PRO A 30 -4.24 -5.26 -19.60
CA PRO A 30 -4.03 -6.70 -19.85
C PRO A 30 -2.62 -7.06 -20.38
N ASP A 31 -1.96 -6.12 -21.06
CA ASP A 31 -0.58 -6.23 -21.55
C ASP A 31 0.47 -5.96 -20.45
N ARG A 32 0.05 -5.83 -19.18
CA ARG A 32 0.87 -5.48 -18.01
C ARG A 32 1.43 -4.06 -18.03
N THR A 33 0.98 -3.19 -18.93
CA THR A 33 1.35 -1.77 -18.90
C THR A 33 0.69 -1.08 -17.70
N PRO A 34 1.45 -0.35 -16.85
CA PRO A 34 0.87 0.41 -15.75
C PRO A 34 -0.22 1.37 -16.22
N SER A 35 -1.40 1.30 -15.61
CA SER A 35 -2.52 2.22 -15.91
C SER A 35 -2.60 3.40 -14.93
N GLY A 36 -1.78 3.40 -13.88
CA GLY A 36 -1.80 4.42 -12.84
C GLY A 36 -0.75 4.21 -11.75
N PRO A 37 -0.83 4.96 -10.64
CA PRO A 37 0.09 4.81 -9.51
C PRO A 37 -0.09 3.46 -8.80
N ALA A 38 1.00 2.93 -8.25
CA ALA A 38 0.94 1.77 -7.36
C ALA A 38 0.21 2.11 -6.07
N TRP A 39 -0.52 1.14 -5.53
CA TRP A 39 -1.20 1.23 -4.25
C TRP A 39 -0.42 0.47 -3.19
N TRP A 40 -0.21 1.13 -2.07
CA TRP A 40 0.40 0.56 -0.88
C TRP A 40 -0.70 0.12 0.07
N ILE A 41 -0.63 -1.13 0.51
CA ILE A 41 -1.66 -1.79 1.31
C ILE A 41 -1.03 -2.34 2.58
N GLY A 42 -1.65 -2.05 3.72
CA GLY A 42 -1.24 -2.54 5.03
C GLY A 42 -0.99 -1.43 6.05
N PRO A 43 -0.39 -1.77 7.20
CA PRO A 43 0.22 -3.07 7.51
C PRO A 43 -0.80 -4.21 7.62
N LEU A 44 -0.44 -5.38 7.09
CA LEU A 44 -1.16 -6.64 7.29
C LEU A 44 -0.58 -7.32 8.53
N THR A 45 -1.37 -7.43 9.58
CA THR A 45 -0.93 -7.99 10.87
C THR A 45 -1.71 -9.23 11.28
N THR A 46 -2.86 -9.48 10.64
CA THR A 46 -3.73 -10.60 10.97
C THR A 46 -4.14 -11.41 9.73
N GLN A 47 -4.61 -12.64 9.97
CA GLN A 47 -5.20 -13.48 8.92
C GLN A 47 -6.45 -12.84 8.30
N ASP A 48 -7.23 -12.09 9.08
CA ASP A 48 -8.40 -11.36 8.57
C ASP A 48 -8.00 -10.26 7.57
N ASP A 49 -6.86 -9.62 7.77
CA ASP A 49 -6.33 -8.64 6.82
C ASP A 49 -5.99 -9.30 5.49
N ILE A 50 -5.34 -10.46 5.55
CA ILE A 50 -4.97 -11.24 4.37
C ILE A 50 -6.22 -11.65 3.60
N GLU A 51 -7.23 -12.18 4.28
CA GLU A 51 -8.48 -12.61 3.65
C GLU A 51 -9.27 -11.43 3.09
N THR A 52 -9.24 -10.28 3.77
CA THR A 52 -9.85 -9.05 3.29
C THR A 52 -9.16 -8.54 2.01
N VAL A 53 -7.83 -8.51 1.98
CA VAL A 53 -7.07 -8.11 0.78
C VAL A 53 -7.26 -9.11 -0.35
N ARG A 54 -7.30 -10.40 -0.05
CA ARG A 54 -7.57 -11.45 -1.04
C ARG A 54 -8.91 -11.22 -1.73
N ARG A 55 -9.99 -11.09 -0.96
CA ARG A 55 -11.34 -10.82 -1.51
C ARG A 55 -11.37 -9.55 -2.34
N TRP A 56 -10.62 -8.53 -1.92
CA TRP A 56 -10.49 -7.30 -2.69
C TRP A 56 -9.73 -7.50 -4.00
N LEU A 57 -8.64 -8.29 -4.03
CA LEU A 57 -7.89 -8.62 -5.24
C LEU A 57 -8.67 -9.48 -6.24
N ASP A 58 -9.61 -10.28 -5.75
CA ASP A 58 -10.49 -11.12 -6.58
C ASP A 58 -11.63 -10.30 -7.25
N ASP A 59 -11.79 -9.01 -6.93
CA ASP A 59 -12.80 -8.14 -7.54
C ASP A 59 -12.42 -7.77 -8.99
N PRO A 60 -13.33 -7.93 -9.98
CA PRO A 60 -13.06 -7.59 -11.38
C PRO A 60 -12.78 -6.10 -11.61
N VAL A 61 -13.26 -5.22 -10.72
CA VAL A 61 -13.05 -3.77 -10.79
C VAL A 61 -12.29 -3.31 -9.54
N LEU A 62 -10.98 -3.45 -9.61
CA LEU A 62 -10.10 -3.12 -8.51
C LEU A 62 -10.08 -1.62 -8.22
N SER A 63 -10.45 -1.23 -7.00
CA SER A 63 -10.42 0.17 -6.55
C SER A 63 -9.87 0.29 -5.12
N ILE A 64 -8.91 1.18 -4.89
CA ILE A 64 -8.36 1.40 -3.54
C ILE A 64 -9.41 1.93 -2.55
N THR A 65 -10.48 2.58 -3.05
CA THR A 65 -11.54 3.15 -2.20
C THR A 65 -12.52 2.11 -1.67
N THR A 66 -12.49 0.87 -2.15
CA THR A 66 -13.30 -0.24 -1.62
C THR A 66 -12.58 -1.05 -0.54
N LEU A 67 -11.24 -0.96 -0.47
CA LEU A 67 -10.45 -1.58 0.60
C LEU A 67 -10.70 -0.87 1.94
N PRO A 68 -10.78 -1.52 3.10
CA PRO A 68 -10.96 -0.82 4.39
C PRO A 68 -9.88 0.23 4.65
N ALA A 69 -10.26 1.40 5.19
CA ALA A 69 -9.36 2.55 5.38
C ALA A 69 -8.11 2.21 6.21
N ARG A 70 -8.23 1.31 7.20
CA ARG A 70 -7.11 0.84 8.04
C ARG A 70 -6.02 0.08 7.25
N LEU A 71 -6.35 -0.45 6.07
CA LEU A 71 -5.42 -1.15 5.18
C LEU A 71 -4.94 -0.27 4.02
N ARG A 72 -5.45 0.96 3.90
CA ARG A 72 -4.95 1.92 2.90
C ARG A 72 -3.74 2.61 3.50
N PHE A 73 -2.56 2.35 2.93
CA PHE A 73 -1.36 2.98 3.42
C PHE A 73 -1.37 4.46 3.03
N HIS A 74 -1.36 5.33 4.03
CA HIS A 74 -1.18 6.76 3.85
C HIS A 74 0.25 7.11 4.22
N THR A 75 1.03 7.62 3.26
CA THR A 75 2.26 8.33 3.63
C THR A 75 1.81 9.62 4.34
N THR A 76 2.00 9.69 5.64
CA THR A 76 2.01 10.99 6.31
C THR A 76 3.32 11.64 5.87
N GLY A 77 3.26 12.41 4.79
CA GLY A 77 4.43 13.06 4.23
C GLY A 77 5.14 13.89 5.29
N SER A 78 6.38 13.53 5.59
CA SER A 78 7.39 14.53 5.91
C SER A 78 8.00 14.93 4.58
N ASP A 79 7.35 15.86 3.89
CA ASP A 79 8.00 16.66 2.84
C ASP A 79 9.01 17.56 3.56
N ASP A 80 10.20 17.03 3.83
CA ASP A 80 11.36 17.88 4.10
C ASP A 80 12.05 18.12 2.76
N ALA A 81 11.65 19.23 2.15
CA ALA A 81 12.26 19.80 0.97
C ALA A 81 13.75 20.09 1.26
N ARG A 82 14.63 19.14 0.93
CA ARG A 82 16.07 19.43 0.83
C ARG A 82 16.36 19.96 -0.58
N THR A 83 16.07 21.24 -0.78
CA THR A 83 16.60 22.05 -1.88
C THR A 83 18.12 22.13 -1.71
N ASN A 84 18.86 21.85 -2.79
CA ASN A 84 20.26 22.24 -2.95
C ASN A 84 20.33 23.41 -3.92
#